data_AF-A0A3S1BKH0-F1
#
_entry.id   AF-A0A3S1BKH0-F1
#
_cell.length_a   1.000
_cell.length_b   1.000
_cell.length_c   1.000
_cell.angle_alpha   90.00
_cell.angle_beta   90.00
_cell.angle_gamma   90.00
#
_symmetry.space_group_name_H-M   'P 1'
#
loop_
_entity.id
_entity.type
_entity.pdbx_description
1 polymer ?
#
loop_
_entity_poly.entity_id
_entity_poly.type
_entity_poly.pdbx_seq_one_letter_code
_entity_poly.pdbx_strand_id
1 'polypeptide(L)'
;MSPSHAGIVPLTACLVLLSILTVLTLPGQALIVLPPIACPVPKLQLGGDVGVCATLCASDAECGSDSMCCLNSCGGRSCTTVTAPCVDNNIRYLHHNFMPFHSEDPDTCGMCWCQNGSKACHTYPCKGPIP
;
A
#
# COMPACT_ATOMS: atom_id res chain seq x y z
N MET A 1 42.33 27.53 37.85
CA MET A 1 40.86 27.37 38.00
C MET A 1 40.21 28.25 36.95
N SER A 2 39.91 27.70 35.77
CA SER A 2 39.25 28.44 34.69
C SER A 2 37.72 28.37 34.86
N PRO A 3 36.99 29.47 34.65
CA PRO A 3 35.55 29.47 34.76
C PRO A 3 34.96 28.68 33.58
N SER A 4 34.10 27.73 33.93
CA SER A 4 33.21 27.00 33.04
C SER A 4 32.36 27.99 32.22
N HIS A 5 32.55 27.99 30.90
CA HIS A 5 31.70 28.71 29.96
C HIS A 5 30.33 28.02 29.93
N ALA A 6 29.41 28.49 30.76
CA ALA A 6 27.99 28.18 30.62
C ALA A 6 27.50 28.85 29.34
N GLY A 7 27.54 28.12 28.22
CA GLY A 7 27.09 28.61 26.91
C GLY A 7 25.60 28.94 26.97
N ILE A 8 25.26 30.22 26.86
CA ILE A 8 23.88 30.67 26.68
C ILE A 8 23.49 30.26 25.25
N VAL A 9 22.75 29.16 25.13
CA VAL A 9 22.17 28.77 23.84
C VAL A 9 21.10 29.81 23.49
N PRO A 10 21.19 30.50 22.35
CA PRO A 10 20.22 31.52 21.98
C PRO A 10 18.84 30.88 21.82
N LEU A 11 17.80 31.57 22.30
CA LEU A 11 16.41 31.08 22.30
C LEU A 11 15.96 30.61 20.91
N THR A 12 16.48 31.24 19.86
CA THR A 12 16.27 30.88 18.46
C THR A 12 16.81 29.49 18.11
N ALA A 13 17.98 29.10 18.62
CA ALA A 13 18.54 27.77 18.41
C ALA A 13 17.71 26.69 19.13
N CYS A 14 17.17 26.99 20.31
CA CYS A 14 16.24 26.09 21.00
C CYS A 14 14.94 25.88 20.20
N LEU A 15 14.35 26.95 19.64
CA LEU A 15 13.13 26.84 18.84
C LEU A 15 13.36 26.05 17.53
N VAL A 16 14.52 26.21 16.90
CA VAL A 16 14.91 25.43 15.71
C VAL A 16 15.12 23.96 16.07
N LEU A 17 15.81 23.66 17.17
CA LEU A 17 16.00 22.27 17.63
C LEU A 17 14.68 21.59 18.00
N LEU A 18 13.76 22.31 18.67
CA LEU A 18 12.44 21.81 19.01
C LEU A 18 11.60 21.52 17.77
N SER A 19 11.64 22.38 16.75
CA SER A 19 10.90 22.16 15.49
C SER A 19 11.48 21.03 14.65
N ILE A 20 12.80 20.83 14.65
CA ILE A 20 13.43 19.67 13.99
C ILE A 20 13.05 18.38 14.72
N LEU A 21 13.08 18.40 16.07
CA LEU A 21 12.73 17.24 16.89
C LEU A 21 11.25 16.87 16.77
N THR A 22 10.34 17.85 16.61
CA THR A 22 8.93 17.55 16.33
C THR A 22 8.77 16.91 14.96
N VAL A 23 9.39 17.45 13.90
CA VAL A 23 9.30 16.87 12.55
C VAL A 23 9.86 15.43 12.48
N LEU A 24 10.95 15.14 13.21
CA LEU A 24 11.55 13.79 13.28
C LEU A 24 10.73 12.80 14.12
N THR A 25 9.95 13.30 15.09
CA THR A 25 9.12 12.46 15.97
C THR A 25 7.67 12.38 15.53
N LEU A 26 7.23 13.25 14.60
CA LEU A 26 6.03 12.99 13.82
C LEU A 26 6.25 11.62 13.17
N PRO A 27 5.43 10.62 13.49
CA PRO A 27 5.53 9.37 12.78
C PRO A 27 5.28 9.70 11.31
N GLY A 28 6.29 9.47 10.47
CA GLY A 28 6.15 9.34 9.02
C GLY A 28 5.29 8.13 8.65
N GLN A 29 4.21 7.91 9.41
CA GLN A 29 3.18 6.92 9.23
C GLN A 29 2.02 7.58 8.45
N ALA A 30 2.34 8.31 7.39
CA ALA A 30 1.67 7.98 6.14
C ALA A 30 2.32 6.67 5.64
N LEU A 31 2.18 5.60 6.44
CA LEU A 31 2.18 4.26 5.89
C LEU A 31 1.12 4.35 4.83
N ILE A 32 1.53 4.23 3.57
CA ILE A 32 0.59 3.86 2.54
C ILE A 32 0.06 2.52 3.05
N VAL A 33 -1.09 2.55 3.75
CA VAL A 33 -1.87 1.36 4.06
C VAL A 33 -2.44 1.00 2.70
N LEU A 34 -1.57 0.39 1.90
CA LEU A 34 -1.92 -0.23 0.65
C LEU A 34 -3.09 -1.15 1.01
N PRO A 35 -4.28 -0.98 0.40
CA PRO A 35 -5.39 -1.89 0.61
C PRO A 35 -4.84 -3.30 0.42
N PRO A 36 -4.81 -4.12 1.47
CA PRO A 36 -4.00 -5.31 1.40
C PRO A 36 -4.70 -6.29 0.47
N ILE A 37 -3.89 -7.21 -0.03
CA ILE A 37 -4.30 -8.55 -0.40
C ILE A 37 -4.90 -9.18 0.88
N ALA A 38 -6.08 -8.73 1.27
CA ALA A 38 -6.77 -9.06 2.51
C ALA A 38 -8.26 -8.88 2.31
N CYS A 39 -9.03 -9.56 3.15
CA CYS A 39 -10.47 -9.53 3.07
C CYS A 39 -11.03 -8.11 3.27
N PRO A 40 -12.01 -7.69 2.46
CA PRO A 40 -12.79 -6.51 2.80
C PRO A 40 -13.48 -6.75 4.14
N VAL A 41 -13.59 -5.72 4.97
CA VAL A 41 -14.29 -5.82 6.26
C VAL A 41 -15.80 -5.94 5.97
N PRO A 42 -16.44 -7.10 6.24
CA PRO A 42 -17.86 -7.25 5.94
C PRO A 42 -18.69 -6.43 6.93
N LYS A 43 -19.73 -5.75 6.42
CA LYS A 43 -20.82 -5.26 7.27
C LYS A 43 -21.73 -6.44 7.57
N LEU A 44 -21.61 -7.02 8.76
CA LEU A 44 -22.48 -8.11 9.21
C LEU A 44 -23.93 -7.61 9.28
N GLN A 45 -24.83 -8.32 8.61
CA GLN A 45 -26.27 -8.06 8.69
C GLN A 45 -26.78 -8.70 9.98
N LEU A 46 -26.75 -7.93 11.08
CA LEU A 46 -27.49 -8.25 12.30
C LEU A 46 -28.96 -7.87 12.08
N GLY A 47 -29.71 -8.68 11.33
CA GLY A 47 -31.16 -8.48 11.19
C GLY A 47 -31.73 -9.00 9.88
N GLY A 48 -32.17 -10.26 9.89
CA GLY A 48 -32.90 -10.88 8.80
C GLY A 48 -32.68 -12.38 8.80
N ASP A 49 -33.69 -13.11 9.28
CA ASP A 49 -33.81 -14.58 9.37
C ASP A 49 -32.58 -15.37 9.86
N VAL A 50 -32.77 -16.10 10.96
CA VAL A 50 -31.78 -17.05 11.51
C VAL A 50 -31.70 -18.28 10.59
N GLY A 51 -31.08 -18.10 9.42
CA GLY A 51 -30.67 -19.17 8.53
C GLY A 51 -29.23 -19.59 8.83
N VAL A 52 -28.87 -20.84 8.50
CA VAL A 52 -27.47 -21.27 8.53
C VAL A 52 -26.71 -20.55 7.41
N CYS A 53 -25.77 -19.69 7.77
CA CYS A 53 -24.94 -19.02 6.77
C CYS A 53 -24.04 -20.03 6.05
N ALA A 54 -24.20 -20.11 4.73
CA ALA A 54 -23.39 -20.99 3.91
C ALA A 54 -21.90 -20.63 4.01
N THR A 55 -21.07 -21.67 4.19
CA THR A 55 -19.61 -21.58 4.14
C THR A 55 -19.16 -22.35 2.91
N LEU A 56 -18.68 -21.62 1.91
CA LEU A 56 -18.33 -22.13 0.58
C LEU A 56 -16.83 -22.40 0.41
N CYS A 57 -16.03 -21.95 1.36
CA CYS A 57 -14.59 -22.16 1.41
C CYS A 57 -14.14 -22.25 2.88
N ALA A 58 -13.11 -23.05 3.17
CA ALA A 58 -12.44 -23.05 4.47
C ALA A 58 -11.07 -22.35 4.40
N SER A 59 -10.44 -22.30 3.23
CA SER A 59 -9.12 -21.73 2.99
C SER A 59 -9.01 -20.98 1.66
N ASP A 60 -8.01 -20.11 1.52
CA ASP A 60 -7.75 -19.39 0.27
C ASP A 60 -7.39 -20.33 -0.90
N ALA A 61 -6.89 -21.54 -0.59
CA ALA A 61 -6.55 -22.56 -1.59
C ALA A 61 -7.77 -23.16 -2.31
N GLU A 62 -8.96 -23.03 -1.71
CA GLU A 62 -10.23 -23.42 -2.33
C GLU A 62 -10.77 -22.33 -3.27
N CYS A 63 -10.13 -21.15 -3.28
CA CYS A 63 -10.48 -20.03 -4.12
C CYS A 63 -9.55 -19.93 -5.34
N GLY A 64 -10.00 -19.20 -6.37
CA GLY A 64 -9.14 -18.85 -7.50
C GLY A 64 -7.97 -17.95 -7.07
N SER A 65 -6.95 -17.82 -7.92
CA SER A 65 -5.65 -17.20 -7.66
C SER A 65 -5.67 -15.75 -7.11
N ASP A 66 -6.84 -15.12 -7.07
CA ASP A 66 -7.10 -13.69 -6.87
C ASP A 66 -8.15 -13.44 -5.81
N SER A 67 -8.59 -14.54 -5.20
CA SER A 67 -9.70 -14.56 -4.29
C SER A 67 -9.23 -15.18 -3.00
N MET A 68 -9.65 -14.57 -1.91
CA MET A 68 -9.43 -15.11 -0.57
C MET A 68 -10.75 -15.61 -0.01
N CYS A 69 -10.65 -16.57 0.89
CA CYS A 69 -11.80 -17.08 1.61
C CYS A 69 -12.15 -16.13 2.76
N CYS A 70 -13.10 -15.24 2.50
CA CYS A 70 -13.46 -14.14 3.39
C CYS A 70 -14.81 -14.35 4.07
N LEU A 71 -15.01 -13.68 5.22
CA LEU A 71 -16.31 -13.61 5.87
C LEU A 71 -17.30 -12.83 5.00
N ASN A 72 -18.48 -13.39 4.78
CA ASN A 72 -19.58 -12.71 4.08
C ASN A 72 -20.47 -11.95 5.07
N SER A 73 -21.42 -11.15 4.55
CA SER A 73 -22.32 -10.34 5.38
C SER A 73 -23.31 -11.14 6.23
N CYS A 74 -23.51 -12.43 5.94
CA CYS A 74 -24.33 -13.33 6.76
C CYS A 74 -23.53 -13.82 7.99
N GLY A 75 -22.21 -13.98 7.87
CA GLY A 75 -21.33 -14.57 8.88
C GLY A 75 -20.74 -15.92 8.50
N GLY A 76 -21.06 -16.44 7.31
CA GLY A 76 -20.37 -17.57 6.69
C GLY A 76 -19.11 -17.14 5.93
N ARG A 77 -18.54 -18.01 5.10
CA ARG A 77 -17.37 -17.67 4.26
C ARG A 77 -17.63 -17.88 2.77
N SER A 78 -17.05 -17.04 1.93
CA SER A 78 -17.08 -17.16 0.48
C SER A 78 -15.82 -16.58 -0.16
N CYS A 79 -15.43 -17.13 -1.31
CA CYS A 79 -14.35 -16.58 -2.11
C CYS A 79 -14.68 -15.15 -2.55
N THR A 80 -13.82 -14.20 -2.20
CA THR A 80 -13.96 -12.78 -2.51
C THR A 80 -12.72 -12.32 -3.22
N THR A 81 -12.86 -11.64 -4.36
CA THR A 81 -11.73 -11.06 -5.07
C THR A 81 -11.11 -9.96 -4.23
N VAL A 82 -9.85 -10.15 -3.85
CA VAL A 82 -9.08 -9.23 -3.01
C VAL A 82 -8.15 -8.42 -3.90
N THR A 83 -8.70 -7.35 -4.45
CA THR A 83 -8.07 -6.42 -5.40
C THR A 83 -7.93 -6.96 -6.84
N ALA A 84 -8.28 -6.12 -7.81
CA ALA A 84 -8.26 -6.52 -9.21
C ALA A 84 -6.82 -6.62 -9.74
N PRO A 85 -6.47 -7.68 -10.48
CA PRO A 85 -5.20 -7.78 -11.17
C PRO A 85 -5.16 -7.00 -12.48
N CYS A 86 -3.95 -6.74 -12.95
CA CYS A 86 -3.73 -6.12 -14.24
C CYS A 86 -3.38 -7.20 -15.28
N VAL A 87 -3.79 -7.00 -16.52
CA VAL A 87 -3.43 -7.87 -17.65
C VAL A 87 -2.72 -7.02 -18.70
N ASP A 88 -1.50 -7.41 -19.08
CA ASP A 88 -0.73 -6.79 -20.15
C ASP A 88 -0.12 -7.90 -21.02
N ASN A 89 -0.32 -7.84 -22.34
CA ASN A 89 0.11 -8.88 -23.29
C ASN A 89 -0.23 -10.32 -22.86
N ASN A 90 -1.45 -10.55 -22.35
CA ASN A 90 -1.93 -11.83 -21.84
C ASN A 90 -1.17 -12.37 -20.60
N ILE A 91 -0.28 -11.57 -20.01
CA ILE A 91 0.37 -11.84 -18.74
C ILE A 91 -0.42 -11.16 -17.63
N ARG A 92 -0.66 -11.91 -16.56
CA ARG A 92 -1.43 -11.45 -15.41
C ARG A 92 -0.49 -11.00 -14.27
N TYR A 93 -0.68 -9.77 -13.80
CA TYR A 93 0.11 -9.15 -12.74
C TYR A 93 -0.76 -9.00 -11.49
N LEU A 94 -0.29 -9.55 -10.37
CA LEU A 94 -0.93 -9.37 -9.07
C LEU A 94 -0.90 -7.90 -8.64
N HIS A 95 -1.83 -7.53 -7.76
CA HIS A 95 -1.89 -6.21 -7.15
C HIS A 95 -0.56 -5.86 -6.42
N HIS A 96 0.00 -4.69 -6.71
CA HIS A 96 1.37 -4.23 -6.36
C HIS A 96 2.55 -4.96 -7.01
N ASN A 97 2.32 -5.85 -7.98
CA ASN A 97 3.41 -6.41 -8.75
C ASN A 97 3.96 -5.37 -9.75
N PHE A 98 5.26 -5.44 -10.02
CA PHE A 98 5.88 -4.61 -11.05
C PHE A 98 5.33 -4.96 -12.43
N MET A 99 5.01 -3.94 -13.21
CA MET A 99 4.56 -4.07 -14.59
C MET A 99 5.63 -3.55 -15.56
N PRO A 100 5.71 -4.10 -16.78
CA PRO A 100 6.66 -3.63 -17.77
C PRO A 100 6.40 -2.17 -18.12
N PHE A 101 7.46 -1.37 -18.23
CA PHE A 101 7.40 0.00 -18.71
C PHE A 101 7.74 0.01 -20.21
N HIS A 102 6.92 0.69 -21.02
CA HIS A 102 7.17 0.89 -22.45
C HIS A 102 7.02 2.39 -22.73
N SER A 103 8.03 2.97 -23.37
CA SER A 103 8.05 4.38 -23.81
C SER A 103 8.47 4.42 -25.27
N GLU A 104 7.81 5.26 -26.07
CA GLU A 104 8.24 5.59 -27.43
C GLU A 104 9.42 6.57 -27.43
N ASP A 105 9.60 7.31 -26.32
CA ASP A 105 10.69 8.26 -26.12
C ASP A 105 11.88 7.57 -25.42
N PRO A 106 13.07 7.54 -26.05
CA PRO A 106 14.27 6.93 -25.48
C PRO A 106 14.83 7.68 -24.27
N ASP A 107 14.49 8.96 -24.09
CA ASP A 107 14.93 9.76 -22.95
C ASP A 107 13.94 9.70 -21.78
N THR A 108 12.85 8.95 -21.91
CA THR A 108 11.88 8.75 -20.82
C THR A 108 12.12 7.41 -20.13
N CYS A 109 12.48 7.49 -18.86
CA CYS A 109 12.61 6.36 -17.95
C CYS A 109 11.38 6.29 -17.04
N GLY A 110 11.12 5.12 -16.45
CA GLY A 110 10.01 4.99 -15.54
C GLY A 110 9.87 3.61 -14.94
N MET A 111 8.90 3.49 -14.04
CA MET A 111 8.51 2.22 -13.45
C MET A 111 6.99 2.17 -13.33
N CYS A 112 6.43 0.99 -13.58
CA CYS A 112 4.99 0.76 -13.46
C CYS A 112 4.68 -0.31 -12.43
N TRP A 113 3.51 -0.22 -11.82
CA TRP A 113 2.97 -1.21 -10.90
C TRP A 113 1.47 -1.40 -11.16
N CYS A 114 0.95 -2.57 -10.80
CA CYS A 114 -0.48 -2.82 -10.85
C CYS A 114 -1.17 -2.22 -9.62
N GLN A 115 -2.16 -1.35 -9.86
CA GLN A 115 -2.97 -0.70 -8.84
C GLN A 115 -4.45 -0.94 -9.13
N ASN A 116 -5.05 -1.86 -8.38
CA ASN A 116 -6.45 -2.28 -8.48
C ASN A 116 -7.00 -2.37 -9.91
N GLY A 117 -6.39 -3.24 -10.73
CA GLY A 117 -6.81 -3.49 -12.12
C GLY A 117 -6.29 -2.49 -13.14
N SER A 118 -5.63 -1.42 -12.70
CA SER A 118 -5.05 -0.38 -13.57
C SER A 118 -3.53 -0.34 -13.45
N LYS A 119 -2.85 -0.14 -14.58
CA LYS A 119 -1.41 0.10 -14.62
C LYS A 119 -1.13 1.55 -14.22
N ALA A 120 -0.42 1.75 -13.11
CA ALA A 120 0.07 3.05 -12.69
C ALA A 120 1.57 3.13 -13.01
N CYS A 121 2.02 4.24 -13.59
CA CYS A 121 3.42 4.45 -13.96
C CYS A 121 3.93 5.77 -13.40
N HIS A 122 5.17 5.76 -12.93
CA HIS A 122 5.94 6.95 -12.64
C HIS A 122 7.04 7.09 -13.70
N THR A 123 7.12 8.27 -14.33
CA THR A 123 8.07 8.55 -15.41
C THR A 123 8.95 9.75 -15.07
N TYR A 124 10.19 9.73 -15.54
CA TYR A 124 11.17 10.77 -15.35
C TYR A 124 12.18 10.75 -16.51
N PRO A 125 12.83 11.89 -16.84
CA PRO A 125 13.88 11.91 -17.84
C PRO A 125 15.06 11.03 -17.40
N CYS A 126 15.53 10.17 -18.30
CA CYS A 126 16.71 9.38 -18.09
C CYS A 126 17.91 10.33 -17.93
N LYS A 127 18.58 10.32 -16.77
CA LYS A 127 19.97 10.75 -16.75
C LYS A 127 20.77 9.60 -17.34
N GLY A 128 21.43 9.85 -18.47
CA GLY A 128 22.28 8.87 -19.16
C GLY A 128 23.33 8.23 -18.24
N PRO A 129 24.15 7.28 -18.75
CA PRO A 129 25.04 6.48 -17.92
C PRO A 129 25.83 7.36 -16.93
N ILE A 130 25.76 7.00 -15.65
CA ILE A 130 26.61 7.58 -14.62
C ILE A 130 28.06 7.31 -15.08
N PRO A 131 28.86 8.35 -15.34
CA PRO A 131 30.24 8.18 -15.81
C PRO A 131 31.11 7.44 -14.79
#